data_AF-R1FIU6-F1
#
_entry.id   AF-R1FIU6-F1
#
_cell.length_a   1.000
_cell.length_b   1.000
_cell.length_c   1.000
_cell.angle_alpha   90.00
_cell.angle_beta   90.00
_cell.angle_gamma   90.00
#
_symmetry.space_group_name_H-M   'P 1'
#
loop_
_entity.id
_entity.type
_entity.pdbx_description
1 polymer ?
#
loop_
_entity_poly.entity_id
_entity_poly.type
_entity_poly.pdbx_seq_one_letter_code
_entity_poly.pdbx_strand_id
1 'polypeptide(L)'
;MPSEPGTRPTAPRRLDPNRPAVCRHFRKGLCLYGTRCAFSHSEPPPPPPPPPPPPSADLVEAQARYSVLRDRCKSLAASGAPREHLLAAAAALREQGEAVRALRPAKSASRFTERPRVRNKERAGALRRFLIDTYGLERTTARPVAEGSTGVAAVVAVAVAAAVVMAARAVAAAERAVAVAEVAAMAVAAASCLRTLRHWPCLFVASLWEGLLPFLAEPSPCGEGPVGEEAAAAEAAAAASSLRWTDKGLVAVGEGGEEEERGEAAGVGPHSGQPGAAEVWRTLVHCSAVVGMHPDGATEAIVDFALAGGCRPASGKPFAVPCCVYSAYFPTRRDKRGKRVTSYTAFVKYLVDKAPGRIGTRTLPFEGKNIVVYSLPESGGGGEGEGAMLCEPCE
;
A
#
# COMPACT_ATOMS: atom_id res chain seq x y z
N MET A 1 15.39 -53.66 -21.29
CA MET A 1 14.94 -53.69 -19.89
C MET A 1 13.45 -54.03 -19.89
N PRO A 2 13.04 -55.22 -19.43
CA PRO A 2 11.62 -55.58 -19.40
C PRO A 2 10.90 -54.77 -18.31
N SER A 3 9.78 -54.17 -18.68
CA SER A 3 8.90 -53.36 -17.84
C SER A 3 8.26 -54.21 -16.75
N GLU A 4 8.39 -53.79 -15.48
CA GLU A 4 7.73 -54.48 -14.37
C GLU A 4 6.19 -54.38 -14.46
N PRO A 5 5.46 -55.46 -14.15
CA PRO A 5 4.00 -55.45 -14.14
C PRO A 5 3.46 -54.62 -12.96
N GLY A 6 2.73 -53.57 -13.29
CA GLY A 6 2.13 -52.63 -12.33
C GLY A 6 1.29 -53.30 -11.25
N THR A 7 1.70 -53.10 -9.99
CA THR A 7 0.90 -53.40 -8.80
C THR A 7 -0.32 -52.48 -8.79
N ARG A 8 -1.51 -53.06 -9.02
CA ARG A 8 -2.77 -52.31 -8.92
C ARG A 8 -2.91 -51.77 -7.50
N PRO A 9 -3.18 -50.46 -7.30
CA PRO A 9 -3.47 -49.93 -5.98
C PRO A 9 -4.71 -50.64 -5.44
N THR A 10 -4.53 -51.38 -4.34
CA THR A 10 -5.63 -52.02 -3.64
C THR A 10 -6.57 -50.93 -3.15
N ALA A 11 -7.82 -50.99 -3.61
CA ALA A 11 -8.86 -50.04 -3.22
C ALA A 11 -8.89 -49.89 -1.69
N PRO A 12 -9.01 -48.66 -1.16
CA PRO A 12 -9.03 -48.45 0.28
C PRO A 12 -10.19 -49.26 0.87
N ARG A 13 -9.87 -50.24 1.73
CA ARG A 13 -10.87 -51.01 2.47
C ARG A 13 -11.75 -50.01 3.22
N ARG A 14 -13.06 -50.03 2.92
CA ARG A 14 -14.05 -49.27 3.68
C ARG A 14 -13.86 -49.61 5.16
N LEU A 15 -13.66 -48.58 5.98
CA LEU A 15 -13.51 -48.73 7.43
C LEU A 15 -14.77 -49.40 7.97
N ASP A 16 -14.60 -50.58 8.57
CA ASP A 16 -15.69 -51.30 9.21
C ASP A 16 -16.20 -50.47 10.39
N PRO A 17 -17.46 -49.97 10.36
CA PRO A 17 -18.01 -49.09 11.39
C PRO A 17 -18.15 -49.79 12.75
N ASN A 18 -17.95 -51.11 12.80
CA ASN A 18 -18.05 -51.90 14.01
C ASN A 18 -16.67 -52.25 14.62
N ARG A 19 -15.60 -51.55 14.22
CA ARG A 19 -14.26 -51.78 14.79
C ARG A 19 -14.23 -51.41 16.29
N PRO A 20 -13.67 -52.27 17.15
CA PRO A 20 -13.62 -52.03 18.59
C PRO A 20 -12.70 -50.86 18.97
N ALA A 21 -12.78 -50.50 20.26
CA ALA A 21 -12.09 -49.42 20.99
C ALA A 21 -10.81 -48.84 20.36
N VAL A 22 -10.63 -47.52 20.52
CA VAL A 22 -9.47 -46.74 20.02
C VAL A 22 -8.15 -47.44 20.36
N CYS A 23 -7.26 -47.55 19.36
CA CYS A 23 -5.96 -48.19 19.51
C CYS A 23 -5.13 -47.50 20.61
N ARG A 24 -4.78 -48.22 21.69
CA ARG A 24 -3.98 -47.68 22.80
C ARG A 24 -2.60 -47.21 22.35
N HIS A 25 -1.98 -47.88 21.38
CA HIS A 25 -0.67 -47.48 20.82
C HIS A 25 -0.78 -46.26 19.90
N PHE A 26 -1.89 -46.12 19.16
CA PHE A 26 -2.13 -44.94 18.34
C PHE A 26 -2.29 -43.69 19.20
N ARG A 27 -3.05 -43.78 20.31
CA ARG A 27 -3.21 -42.66 21.25
C ARG A 27 -1.90 -42.19 21.88
N LYS A 28 -0.86 -43.03 21.89
CA LYS A 28 0.50 -42.71 22.36
C LYS A 28 1.47 -42.32 21.24
N GLY A 29 1.03 -42.32 19.98
CA GLY A 29 1.89 -42.05 18.81
C GLY A 29 2.84 -43.20 18.42
N LEU A 30 2.62 -44.42 18.95
CA LEU A 30 3.53 -45.57 18.80
C LEU A 30 2.96 -46.70 17.92
N CYS A 31 1.85 -46.47 17.21
CA CYS A 31 1.25 -47.53 16.40
C CYS A 31 2.00 -47.74 15.08
N LEU A 32 2.69 -48.87 14.95
CA LEU A 32 3.44 -49.25 13.74
C LEU A 32 2.54 -49.79 12.60
N TYR A 33 1.29 -50.14 12.90
CA TYR A 33 0.39 -50.79 11.94
C TYR A 33 -0.36 -49.82 11.03
N GLY A 34 -0.30 -48.51 11.30
CA GLY A 34 -0.95 -47.48 10.47
C GLY A 34 -2.43 -47.79 10.20
N THR A 35 -2.85 -47.70 8.93
CA THR A 35 -4.22 -48.02 8.49
C THR A 35 -4.57 -49.51 8.56
N ARG A 36 -3.57 -50.38 8.73
CA ARG A 36 -3.76 -51.83 8.92
C ARG A 36 -4.02 -52.22 10.38
N CYS A 37 -4.00 -51.26 11.31
CA CYS A 37 -4.32 -51.54 12.70
C CYS A 37 -5.74 -52.11 12.83
N ALA A 38 -5.90 -53.14 13.67
CA ALA A 38 -7.20 -53.77 13.94
C ALA A 38 -8.14 -52.85 14.76
N PHE A 39 -7.59 -51.81 15.39
CA PHE A 39 -8.28 -50.89 16.30
C PHE A 39 -8.48 -49.51 15.65
N SER A 40 -9.45 -48.72 16.12
CA SER A 40 -9.71 -47.40 15.53
C SER A 40 -8.58 -46.39 15.79
N HIS A 41 -8.23 -45.62 14.75
CA HIS A 41 -7.33 -44.47 14.78
C HIS A 41 -8.10 -43.13 14.68
N SER A 42 -9.44 -43.16 14.77
CA SER A 42 -10.19 -41.92 15.01
C SER A 42 -10.13 -41.63 16.50
N GLU A 43 -9.46 -40.53 16.86
CA GLU A 43 -9.71 -39.91 18.15
C GLU A 43 -11.21 -39.57 18.19
N PRO A 44 -11.96 -39.98 19.22
CA PRO A 44 -13.34 -39.55 19.34
C PRO A 44 -13.33 -38.02 19.31
N PRO A 45 -14.20 -37.39 18.51
CA PRO A 45 -14.19 -35.95 18.41
C PRO A 45 -14.26 -35.38 19.83
N PRO A 46 -13.46 -34.36 20.17
CA PRO A 46 -13.54 -33.75 21.48
C PRO A 46 -15.01 -33.41 21.74
N PRO A 47 -15.51 -33.61 22.98
CA PRO A 47 -16.88 -33.22 23.29
C PRO A 47 -17.07 -31.76 22.87
N PRO A 48 -18.23 -31.41 22.28
CA PRO A 48 -18.46 -30.05 21.84
C PRO A 48 -18.18 -29.11 23.02
N PRO A 49 -17.52 -27.95 22.78
CA PRO A 49 -17.27 -27.02 23.87
C PRO A 49 -18.60 -26.69 24.55
N PRO A 50 -18.62 -26.54 25.89
CA PRO A 50 -19.85 -26.18 26.59
C PRO A 50 -20.41 -24.90 25.97
N PRO A 51 -21.75 -24.76 25.87
CA PRO A 51 -22.34 -23.54 25.35
C PRO A 51 -21.82 -22.35 26.15
N PRO A 52 -21.57 -21.20 25.49
CA PRO A 52 -21.14 -20.01 26.21
C PRO A 52 -22.18 -19.65 27.28
N PRO A 53 -21.75 -19.15 28.45
CA PRO A 53 -22.70 -18.73 29.48
C PRO A 53 -23.65 -17.67 28.90
N PRO A 54 -24.92 -17.63 29.33
CA PRO A 54 -25.83 -16.58 28.92
C PRO A 54 -25.26 -15.20 29.30
N PRO A 55 -25.53 -14.14 28.50
CA PRO A 55 -25.13 -12.79 28.86
C PRO A 55 -25.74 -12.39 30.21
N SER A 56 -25.05 -11.55 30.98
CA SER A 56 -25.60 -11.01 32.22
C SER A 56 -26.85 -10.17 31.94
N ALA A 57 -27.77 -10.12 32.92
CA ALA A 57 -28.98 -9.30 32.82
C ALA A 57 -28.66 -7.84 32.48
N ASP A 58 -27.63 -7.27 33.12
CA ASP A 58 -27.16 -5.90 32.87
C ASP A 58 -26.71 -5.70 31.42
N LEU A 59 -26.01 -6.67 30.84
CA LEU A 59 -25.57 -6.59 29.45
C LEU A 59 -26.77 -6.64 28.50
N VAL A 60 -27.78 -7.47 28.80
CA VAL A 60 -29.03 -7.54 28.02
C VAL A 60 -29.77 -6.21 28.08
N GLU A 61 -29.93 -5.64 29.27
CA GLU A 61 -30.60 -4.35 29.45
C GLU A 61 -29.84 -3.22 28.74
N ALA A 62 -28.51 -3.18 28.89
CA ALA A 62 -27.68 -2.17 28.23
C ALA A 62 -27.76 -2.27 26.69
N GLN A 63 -27.86 -3.48 26.13
CA GLN A 63 -28.06 -3.70 24.69
C GLN A 63 -29.45 -3.27 24.22
N ALA A 64 -30.49 -3.48 25.04
CA ALA A 64 -31.83 -3.01 24.75
C ALA A 64 -31.87 -1.47 24.68
N ARG A 65 -31.30 -0.79 25.69
CA ARG A 65 -31.18 0.68 25.70
C ARG A 65 -30.41 1.21 24.50
N TYR A 66 -29.29 0.57 24.13
CA TYR A 66 -28.51 0.92 22.95
C TYR A 66 -29.35 0.83 21.66
N SER A 67 -30.15 -0.23 21.53
CA SER A 67 -30.99 -0.45 20.36
C SER A 67 -32.07 0.64 20.22
N VAL A 68 -32.72 1.01 21.32
CA VAL A 68 -33.69 2.12 21.36
C VAL A 68 -33.04 3.45 20.93
N LEU A 69 -31.86 3.77 21.48
CA LEU A 69 -31.14 5.01 21.11
C LEU A 69 -30.71 5.01 19.63
N ARG A 70 -30.29 3.87 19.11
CA ARG A 70 -29.92 3.72 17.70
C ARG A 70 -31.12 3.98 16.79
N ASP A 71 -32.28 3.43 17.14
CA ASP A 71 -33.49 3.58 16.35
C ASP A 71 -34.05 5.01 16.45
N ARG A 72 -33.89 5.66 17.60
CA ARG A 72 -34.14 7.11 17.76
C ARG A 72 -33.25 7.95 16.84
N CYS A 73 -31.95 7.67 16.78
CA CYS A 73 -31.03 8.39 15.87
C CYS A 73 -31.47 8.25 14.41
N LYS A 74 -31.85 7.03 14.00
CA LYS A 74 -32.35 6.77 12.64
C LYS A 74 -33.65 7.52 12.35
N SER A 75 -34.59 7.50 13.28
CA SER A 75 -35.88 8.19 13.14
C SER A 75 -35.70 9.70 12.99
N LEU A 76 -34.88 10.33 13.84
CA LEU A 76 -34.54 11.75 13.74
C LEU A 76 -33.88 12.11 12.40
N ALA A 77 -33.00 11.24 11.90
CA ALA A 77 -32.34 11.47 10.62
C ALA A 77 -33.33 11.38 9.46
N ALA A 78 -34.27 10.42 9.51
CA ALA A 78 -35.29 10.24 8.49
C ALA A 78 -36.33 11.36 8.47
N SER A 79 -36.66 11.95 9.63
CA SER A 79 -37.64 13.04 9.71
C SER A 79 -37.07 14.42 9.39
N GLY A 80 -35.76 14.54 9.11
CA GLY A 80 -35.12 15.83 8.91
C GLY A 80 -35.06 16.67 10.19
N ALA A 81 -34.94 16.02 11.36
CA ALA A 81 -34.87 16.72 12.63
C ALA A 81 -33.72 17.74 12.68
N PRO A 82 -33.85 18.82 13.49
CA PRO A 82 -32.78 19.79 13.68
C PRO A 82 -31.45 19.12 14.06
N ARG A 83 -30.35 19.66 13.55
CA ARG A 83 -28.98 19.11 13.75
C ARG A 83 -28.65 18.91 15.23
N GLU A 84 -29.12 19.79 16.11
CA GLU A 84 -28.89 19.70 17.56
C GLU A 84 -29.49 18.42 18.16
N HIS A 85 -30.70 18.03 17.73
CA HIS A 85 -31.33 16.80 18.19
C HIS A 85 -30.57 15.55 17.73
N LEU A 86 -30.05 15.57 16.50
CA LEU A 86 -29.21 14.49 15.98
C LEU A 86 -27.91 14.34 16.76
N LEU A 87 -27.25 15.47 17.07
CA LEU A 87 -26.01 15.47 17.85
C LEU A 87 -26.24 14.97 19.28
N ALA A 88 -27.31 15.40 19.94
CA ALA A 88 -27.68 14.93 21.28
C ALA A 88 -27.98 13.43 21.29
N ALA A 89 -28.76 12.94 20.31
CA ALA A 89 -29.06 11.51 20.19
C ALA A 89 -27.79 10.68 19.91
N ALA A 90 -26.90 11.17 19.04
CA ALA A 90 -25.63 10.51 18.74
C ALA A 90 -24.69 10.47 19.95
N ALA A 91 -24.66 11.53 20.78
CA ALA A 91 -23.89 11.54 22.03
C ALA A 91 -24.38 10.47 23.01
N ALA A 92 -25.70 10.41 23.26
CA ALA A 92 -26.30 9.38 24.11
C ALA A 92 -26.03 7.95 23.59
N LEU A 93 -26.08 7.75 22.27
CA LEU A 93 -25.76 6.45 21.66
C LEU A 93 -24.30 6.04 21.89
N ARG A 94 -23.35 6.99 21.85
CA ARG A 94 -21.92 6.72 22.11
C ARG A 94 -21.69 6.32 23.56
N GLU A 95 -22.25 7.07 24.50
CA GLU A 95 -22.17 6.79 25.94
C GLU A 95 -22.74 5.41 26.26
N GLN A 96 -23.92 5.08 25.75
CA GLN A 96 -24.51 3.75 25.93
C GLN A 96 -23.67 2.65 25.27
N GLY A 97 -23.01 2.96 24.15
CA GLY A 97 -22.06 2.05 23.49
C GLY A 97 -20.84 1.75 24.35
N GLU A 98 -20.38 2.69 25.17
CA GLU A 98 -19.31 2.50 26.16
C GLU A 98 -19.79 1.63 27.32
N ALA A 99 -20.99 1.87 27.84
CA ALA A 99 -21.60 1.02 28.87
C ALA A 99 -21.71 -0.45 28.42
N VAL A 100 -22.18 -0.70 27.19
CA VAL A 100 -22.22 -2.05 26.62
C VAL A 100 -20.82 -2.67 26.48
N ARG A 101 -19.80 -1.87 26.15
CA ARG A 101 -18.41 -2.35 26.07
C ARG A 101 -17.85 -2.70 27.46
N ALA A 102 -18.14 -1.90 28.47
CA ALA A 102 -17.70 -2.13 29.84
C ALA A 102 -18.31 -3.41 30.45
N LEU A 103 -19.57 -3.71 30.12
CA LEU A 103 -20.27 -4.91 30.61
C LEU A 103 -19.93 -6.20 29.85
N ARG A 104 -19.29 -6.10 28.67
CA ARG A 104 -18.85 -7.31 27.97
C ARG A 104 -17.72 -7.94 28.78
N PRO A 105 -17.82 -9.23 29.14
CA PRO A 105 -16.71 -9.90 29.80
C PRO A 105 -15.48 -9.70 28.92
N ALA A 106 -14.38 -9.23 29.52
CA ALA A 106 -13.09 -9.21 28.86
C ALA A 106 -12.94 -10.59 28.25
N LYS A 107 -12.90 -10.68 26.92
CA LYS A 107 -12.78 -11.97 26.23
C LYS A 107 -11.64 -12.67 26.94
N SER A 108 -11.95 -13.75 27.67
CA SER A 108 -10.96 -14.48 28.44
C SER A 108 -9.80 -14.64 27.49
N ALA A 109 -8.64 -14.11 27.85
CA ALA A 109 -7.43 -14.26 27.05
C ALA A 109 -7.23 -15.77 26.96
N SER A 110 -7.80 -16.37 25.91
CA SER A 110 -7.74 -17.78 25.63
C SER A 110 -6.25 -18.06 25.66
N ARG A 111 -5.81 -18.89 26.62
CA ARG A 111 -4.40 -19.24 26.81
C ARG A 111 -3.78 -19.90 25.58
N PHE A 112 -4.58 -20.25 24.57
CA PHE A 112 -4.06 -20.33 23.22
C PHE A 112 -3.80 -18.92 22.74
N THR A 113 -2.51 -18.55 22.75
CA THR A 113 -1.92 -17.55 21.89
C THR A 113 -2.42 -17.74 20.46
N GLU A 114 -3.62 -17.26 20.15
CA GLU A 114 -3.86 -16.64 18.87
C GLU A 114 -2.83 -15.51 18.86
N ARG A 115 -1.64 -15.82 18.32
CA ARG A 115 -0.73 -14.78 17.83
C ARG A 115 -1.65 -13.74 17.23
N PRO A 116 -1.64 -12.48 17.72
CA PRO A 116 -2.57 -11.48 17.24
C PRO A 116 -2.49 -11.58 15.74
N ARG A 117 -3.57 -12.06 15.10
CA ARG A 117 -3.64 -12.06 13.63
C ARG A 117 -3.33 -10.62 13.33
N VAL A 118 -2.13 -10.36 12.79
CA VAL A 118 -1.70 -9.01 12.45
C VAL A 118 -2.85 -8.51 11.61
N ARG A 119 -3.67 -7.64 12.19
CA ARG A 119 -4.82 -7.09 11.51
C ARG A 119 -4.20 -6.08 10.56
N ASN A 120 -3.66 -6.59 9.46
CA ASN A 120 -3.09 -5.82 8.35
C ASN A 120 -4.17 -5.00 7.61
N LYS A 121 -5.34 -4.83 8.22
CA LYS A 121 -6.46 -4.04 7.70
C LYS A 121 -6.09 -2.56 7.57
N GLU A 122 -5.10 -2.07 8.32
CA GLU A 122 -4.78 -0.64 8.32
C GLU A 122 -3.55 -0.27 7.48
N ARG A 123 -2.53 -1.12 7.36
CA ARG A 123 -1.29 -0.74 6.65
C ARG A 123 -1.49 -0.62 5.13
N ALA A 124 -2.09 -1.64 4.51
CA ALA A 124 -2.44 -1.56 3.09
C ALA A 124 -3.62 -0.63 2.83
N GLY A 125 -4.52 -0.48 3.80
CA GLY A 125 -5.60 0.51 3.76
C GLY A 125 -5.06 1.94 3.69
N ALA A 126 -4.03 2.27 4.47
CA ALA A 126 -3.38 3.57 4.47
C ALA A 126 -2.66 3.87 3.15
N LEU A 127 -1.85 2.94 2.63
CA LEU A 127 -1.20 3.11 1.32
C LEU A 127 -2.25 3.27 0.20
N ARG A 128 -3.29 2.44 0.20
CA ARG A 128 -4.39 2.56 -0.75
C ARG A 128 -5.08 3.93 -0.63
N ARG A 129 -5.41 4.36 0.59
CA ARG A 129 -6.09 5.64 0.82
C ARG A 129 -5.22 6.81 0.36
N PHE A 130 -3.93 6.77 0.67
CA PHE A 130 -2.95 7.74 0.18
C PHE A 130 -2.91 7.79 -1.36
N LEU A 131 -2.79 6.64 -2.04
CA LEU A 131 -2.77 6.60 -3.50
C LEU A 131 -4.09 7.12 -4.11
N ILE A 132 -5.24 6.76 -3.55
CA ILE A 132 -6.55 7.24 -4.00
C ILE A 132 -6.69 8.75 -3.77
N ASP A 133 -6.31 9.25 -2.60
CA ASP A 133 -6.48 10.65 -2.23
C ASP A 133 -5.49 11.55 -3.00
N THR A 134 -4.30 11.04 -3.33
CA THR A 134 -3.26 11.84 -4.02
C THR A 134 -3.43 11.86 -5.53
N TYR A 135 -3.84 10.74 -6.15
CA TYR A 135 -3.99 10.66 -7.60
C TYR A 135 -5.44 10.81 -8.07
N GLY A 136 -6.43 10.62 -7.20
CA GLY A 136 -7.85 10.62 -7.56
C GLY A 136 -8.23 9.43 -8.42
N LEU A 137 -9.51 9.05 -8.41
CA LEU A 137 -10.03 8.02 -9.33
C LEU A 137 -10.03 8.51 -10.78
N GLU A 138 -10.03 9.83 -10.99
CA GLU A 138 -10.28 10.47 -12.29
C GLU A 138 -9.01 10.62 -13.14
N ARG A 139 -7.83 10.83 -12.53
CA ARG A 139 -6.56 10.93 -13.28
C ARG A 139 -6.04 9.58 -13.75
N THR A 140 -6.40 8.48 -13.09
CA THR A 140 -6.01 7.11 -13.51
C THR A 140 -6.88 6.55 -14.62
N THR A 141 -8.05 7.17 -14.90
CA THR A 141 -8.95 6.80 -16.00
C THR A 141 -8.81 7.67 -17.25
N ALA A 142 -7.89 8.63 -17.26
CA ALA A 142 -7.58 9.43 -18.44
C ALA A 142 -6.95 8.53 -19.52
N ARG A 143 -7.82 7.92 -20.31
CA ARG A 143 -7.50 7.14 -21.51
C ARG A 143 -6.83 8.11 -22.50
N PRO A 144 -5.72 7.75 -23.17
CA PRO A 144 -5.27 8.52 -24.32
C PRO A 144 -6.44 8.54 -25.32
N VAL A 145 -6.91 9.74 -25.64
CA VAL A 145 -7.98 9.94 -26.62
C VAL A 145 -7.44 9.39 -27.94
N ALA A 146 -8.04 8.30 -28.40
CA ALA A 146 -7.76 7.79 -29.73
C ALA A 146 -8.13 8.87 -30.74
N GLU A 147 -7.16 9.27 -31.56
CA GLU A 147 -7.34 10.18 -32.68
C GLU A 147 -8.44 9.66 -33.59
N GLY A 148 -9.51 10.45 -33.72
CA GLY A 148 -10.58 10.18 -34.68
C GLY A 148 -11.98 10.40 -34.13
N SER A 149 -12.35 11.64 -33.80
CA SER A 149 -13.68 12.19 -34.15
C SER A 149 -13.86 13.66 -33.73
N THR A 150 -14.31 14.43 -34.72
CA THR A 150 -15.01 15.73 -34.69
C THR A 150 -14.33 16.93 -34.00
N GLY A 151 -13.61 17.71 -34.81
CA GLY A 151 -12.77 18.86 -34.47
C GLY A 151 -13.45 20.11 -33.87
N VAL A 152 -14.64 20.01 -33.29
CA VAL A 152 -15.25 21.14 -32.55
C VAL A 152 -15.05 20.95 -31.04
N ALA A 153 -15.22 19.74 -30.52
CA ALA A 153 -15.02 19.47 -29.09
C ALA A 153 -13.54 19.54 -28.69
N ALA A 154 -12.63 19.09 -29.57
CA ALA A 154 -11.19 19.19 -29.34
C ALA A 154 -10.69 20.65 -29.33
N VAL A 155 -11.21 21.50 -30.21
CA VAL A 155 -10.86 22.93 -30.24
C VAL A 155 -11.36 23.64 -28.99
N VAL A 156 -12.58 23.34 -28.53
CA VAL A 156 -13.11 23.88 -27.27
C VAL A 156 -12.29 23.39 -26.07
N ALA A 157 -11.91 22.11 -26.02
CA ALA A 157 -11.10 21.57 -24.93
C ALA A 157 -9.69 22.20 -24.89
N VAL A 158 -9.04 22.38 -26.04
CA VAL A 158 -7.74 23.06 -26.14
C VAL A 158 -7.85 24.53 -25.77
N ALA A 159 -8.91 25.23 -26.19
CA ALA A 159 -9.14 26.62 -25.82
C ALA A 159 -9.40 26.80 -24.32
N VAL A 160 -10.18 25.91 -23.70
CA VAL A 160 -10.41 25.92 -22.24
C VAL A 160 -9.12 25.60 -21.48
N ALA A 161 -8.33 24.62 -21.92
CA ALA A 161 -7.05 24.30 -21.32
C ALA A 161 -6.06 25.48 -21.43
N ALA A 162 -6.00 26.15 -22.59
CA ALA A 162 -5.19 27.34 -22.78
C ALA A 162 -5.64 28.50 -21.88
N ALA A 163 -6.94 28.73 -21.73
CA ALA A 163 -7.48 29.76 -20.83
C ALA A 163 -7.15 29.48 -19.36
N VAL A 164 -7.22 28.21 -18.93
CA VAL A 164 -6.84 27.80 -17.56
C VAL A 164 -5.35 28.00 -17.33
N VAL A 165 -4.49 27.66 -18.28
CA VAL A 165 -3.04 27.90 -18.18
C VAL A 165 -2.73 29.40 -18.14
N MET A 166 -3.41 30.22 -18.95
CA MET A 166 -3.25 31.67 -18.93
C MET A 166 -3.72 32.28 -17.61
N ALA A 167 -4.84 31.80 -17.03
CA ALA A 167 -5.32 32.22 -15.73
C ALA A 167 -4.35 31.81 -14.61
N ALA A 168 -3.82 30.58 -14.64
CA ALA A 168 -2.81 30.12 -13.67
C ALA A 168 -1.52 30.94 -13.76
N ARG A 169 -1.07 31.29 -14.98
CA ARG A 169 0.07 32.19 -15.19
C ARG A 169 -0.20 33.61 -14.67
N ALA A 170 -1.41 34.12 -14.85
CA ALA A 170 -1.83 35.42 -14.32
C ALA A 170 -1.86 35.43 -12.78
N VAL A 171 -2.35 34.36 -12.15
CA VAL A 171 -2.33 34.19 -10.69
C VAL A 171 -0.88 34.11 -10.18
N ALA A 172 -0.03 33.30 -10.80
CA ALA A 172 1.39 33.21 -10.44
C ALA A 172 2.17 34.52 -10.71
N ALA A 173 1.73 35.34 -11.68
CA ALA A 173 2.28 36.67 -11.90
C ALA A 173 1.79 37.67 -10.83
N ALA A 174 0.53 37.57 -10.40
CA ALA A 174 -0.02 38.37 -9.32
C ALA A 174 0.62 38.03 -7.97
N GLU A 175 0.83 36.75 -7.66
CA GLU A 175 1.56 36.32 -6.45
C GLU A 175 3.01 36.82 -6.46
N ARG A 176 3.69 36.78 -7.62
CA ARG A 176 5.02 37.38 -7.78
C ARG A 176 5.00 38.90 -7.62
N ALA A 177 3.97 39.58 -8.12
CA ALA A 177 3.82 41.03 -7.94
C ALA A 177 3.58 41.40 -6.47
N VAL A 178 2.83 40.58 -5.71
CA VAL A 178 2.63 40.74 -4.27
C VAL A 178 3.95 40.50 -3.52
N ALA A 179 4.70 39.46 -3.84
CA ALA A 179 6.01 39.20 -3.24
C ALA A 179 7.02 40.32 -3.54
N VAL A 180 7.04 40.86 -4.76
CA VAL A 180 7.89 42.02 -5.12
C VAL A 180 7.44 43.27 -4.39
N ALA A 181 6.14 43.48 -4.19
CA ALA A 181 5.61 44.60 -3.41
C ALA A 181 5.97 44.49 -1.92
N GLU A 182 5.95 43.29 -1.33
CA GLU A 182 6.39 43.04 0.04
C GLU A 182 7.90 43.25 0.20
N VAL A 183 8.72 42.76 -0.73
CA VAL A 183 10.17 43.01 -0.73
C VAL A 183 10.47 44.49 -0.92
N ALA A 184 9.74 45.19 -1.79
CA ALA A 184 9.86 46.64 -1.96
C ALA A 184 9.43 47.40 -0.69
N ALA A 185 8.36 46.98 -0.01
CA ALA A 185 7.93 47.57 1.26
C ALA A 185 8.96 47.33 2.37
N MET A 186 9.56 46.13 2.43
CA MET A 186 10.67 45.83 3.33
C MET A 186 11.91 46.67 3.01
N ALA A 187 12.22 46.89 1.73
CA ALA A 187 13.33 47.73 1.31
C ALA A 187 13.10 49.21 1.65
N VAL A 188 11.87 49.73 1.49
CA VAL A 188 11.51 51.09 1.92
C VAL A 188 11.55 51.23 3.44
N ALA A 189 11.06 50.22 4.18
CA ALA A 189 11.15 50.19 5.64
C ALA A 189 12.60 50.16 6.12
N ALA A 190 13.45 49.34 5.49
CA ALA A 190 14.89 49.29 5.76
C ALA A 190 15.57 50.63 5.44
N ALA A 191 15.25 51.26 4.31
CA ALA A 191 15.79 52.58 3.95
C ALA A 191 15.32 53.71 4.89
N SER A 192 14.10 53.61 5.42
CA SER A 192 13.57 54.54 6.43
C SER A 192 14.29 54.34 7.78
N CYS A 193 14.54 53.09 8.17
CA CYS A 193 15.32 52.73 9.36
C CYS A 193 16.78 53.22 9.26
N LEU A 194 17.39 53.16 8.08
CA LEU A 194 18.73 53.72 7.82
C LEU A 194 18.77 55.25 7.87
N ARG A 195 17.65 55.95 7.60
CA ARG A 195 17.56 57.41 7.76
C ARG A 195 17.43 57.84 9.22
N THR A 196 16.71 57.08 10.06
CA THR A 196 16.62 57.35 11.50
C THR A 196 17.90 57.03 12.26
N LEU A 197 18.78 56.18 11.70
CA LEU A 197 20.09 55.85 12.27
C LEU A 197 21.19 56.90 12.00
N ARG A 198 20.91 58.00 11.29
CA ARG A 198 21.88 59.09 11.00
C ARG A 198 22.30 59.94 12.21
N HIS A 199 21.78 59.69 13.41
CA HIS A 199 22.15 60.42 14.63
C HIS A 199 22.86 59.60 15.71
N TRP A 200 23.37 58.40 15.38
CA TRP A 200 24.15 57.59 16.32
C TRP A 200 25.61 57.46 15.85
N PRO A 201 26.59 58.00 16.58
CA PRO A 201 27.99 57.80 16.24
C PRO A 201 28.47 56.44 16.74
N CYS A 202 29.07 55.69 15.82
CA CYS A 202 30.18 54.76 16.01
C CYS A 202 30.06 53.67 17.09
N LEU A 203 29.82 52.42 16.67
CA LEU A 203 30.68 51.23 16.90
C LEU A 203 29.89 49.95 16.52
N PHE A 204 30.52 49.03 15.77
CA PHE A 204 30.03 47.69 15.37
C PHE A 204 28.82 47.71 14.41
N VAL A 205 28.84 47.16 13.19
CA VAL A 205 29.24 45.80 12.80
C VAL A 205 29.63 45.82 11.30
N ALA A 206 30.87 45.43 11.00
CA ALA A 206 31.41 45.24 9.65
C ALA A 206 31.60 43.74 9.34
N SER A 207 30.55 42.92 9.45
CA SER A 207 30.68 41.46 9.27
C SER A 207 29.52 40.79 8.53
N LEU A 208 28.81 41.50 7.66
CA LEU A 208 27.67 40.92 6.92
C LEU A 208 27.70 41.16 5.41
N TRP A 209 28.82 41.64 4.85
CA TRP A 209 28.89 42.03 3.42
C TRP A 209 29.96 41.30 2.58
N GLU A 210 30.67 40.29 3.10
CA GLU A 210 31.65 39.52 2.30
C GLU A 210 31.14 38.16 1.78
N GLY A 211 29.87 37.82 1.98
CA GLY A 211 29.37 36.46 1.69
C GLY A 211 28.69 36.22 0.34
N LEU A 212 28.58 37.21 -0.57
CA LEU A 212 27.58 37.13 -1.65
C LEU A 212 28.05 37.50 -3.07
N LEU A 213 29.35 37.44 -3.34
CA LEU A 213 29.92 37.64 -4.68
C LEU A 213 31.14 36.71 -4.85
N PRO A 214 30.90 35.43 -5.19
CA PRO A 214 31.34 35.00 -6.53
C PRO A 214 30.50 33.84 -7.08
N PHE A 215 29.62 34.07 -8.05
CA PHE A 215 29.20 33.01 -9.00
C PHE A 215 28.55 33.65 -10.24
N LEU A 216 29.34 34.39 -11.01
CA LEU A 216 29.02 34.72 -12.41
C LEU A 216 30.33 34.67 -13.22
N ALA A 217 30.30 33.88 -14.31
CA ALA A 217 31.26 33.75 -15.44
C ALA A 217 32.59 32.99 -15.19
N GLU A 218 33.09 31.99 -15.95
CA GLU A 218 32.68 31.14 -17.12
C GLU A 218 33.60 29.85 -17.13
N PRO A 219 34.00 29.19 -18.27
CA PRO A 219 33.45 27.92 -18.80
C PRO A 219 34.43 26.70 -18.88
N SER A 220 33.86 25.47 -19.03
CA SER A 220 34.37 24.20 -19.67
C SER A 220 35.75 23.60 -19.28
N PRO A 221 35.94 22.25 -19.24
CA PRO A 221 35.84 21.38 -20.43
C PRO A 221 35.22 19.97 -20.22
N CYS A 222 34.89 19.37 -21.35
CA CYS A 222 34.41 18.00 -21.57
C CYS A 222 35.23 16.91 -20.84
N GLY A 223 34.55 15.86 -20.35
CA GLY A 223 35.19 14.58 -20.04
C GLY A 223 34.42 13.68 -19.07
N GLU A 224 34.11 12.47 -19.57
CA GLU A 224 33.79 11.23 -18.83
C GLU A 224 32.34 11.04 -18.34
N GLY A 225 31.65 10.09 -19.00
CA GLY A 225 30.29 9.65 -18.67
C GLY A 225 30.24 8.75 -17.42
N PRO A 226 29.04 8.54 -16.84
CA PRO A 226 28.92 7.96 -15.51
C PRO A 226 29.02 6.43 -15.55
N VAL A 227 30.17 5.91 -15.11
CA VAL A 227 30.40 4.50 -14.74
C VAL A 227 29.65 4.08 -13.45
N GLY A 228 28.83 4.96 -12.87
CA GLY A 228 28.22 4.76 -11.55
C GLY A 228 26.90 3.96 -11.54
N GLU A 229 26.09 4.02 -12.60
CA GLU A 229 24.77 3.35 -12.58
C GLU A 229 24.87 1.84 -12.74
N GLU A 230 25.83 1.36 -13.54
CA GLU A 230 26.04 -0.07 -13.75
C GLU A 230 26.63 -0.75 -12.50
N ALA A 231 27.53 -0.06 -11.79
CA ALA A 231 28.09 -0.51 -10.52
C ALA A 231 27.01 -0.57 -9.42
N ALA A 232 26.14 0.45 -9.32
CA ALA A 232 25.05 0.46 -8.34
C ALA A 232 23.99 -0.62 -8.62
N ALA A 233 23.70 -0.91 -9.90
CA ALA A 233 22.79 -1.99 -10.28
C ALA A 233 23.39 -3.38 -9.99
N ALA A 234 24.70 -3.56 -10.23
CA ALA A 234 25.41 -4.80 -9.92
C ALA A 234 25.50 -5.04 -8.40
N GLU A 235 25.72 -3.99 -7.60
CA GLU A 235 25.76 -4.07 -6.14
C GLU A 235 24.37 -4.40 -5.56
N ALA A 236 23.30 -3.78 -6.08
CA ALA A 236 21.94 -4.11 -5.70
C ALA A 236 21.54 -5.55 -6.07
N ALA A 237 21.99 -6.05 -7.23
CA ALA A 237 21.77 -7.43 -7.66
C ALA A 237 22.55 -8.42 -6.79
N ALA A 238 23.80 -8.11 -6.43
CA ALA A 238 24.62 -8.90 -5.52
C ALA A 238 23.99 -8.97 -4.12
N ALA A 239 23.55 -7.84 -3.58
CA ALA A 239 22.84 -7.76 -2.30
C ALA A 239 21.49 -8.51 -2.31
N ALA A 240 20.78 -8.55 -3.44
CA ALA A 240 19.56 -9.34 -3.58
C ALA A 240 19.86 -10.85 -3.66
N SER A 241 20.99 -11.24 -4.26
CA SER A 241 21.39 -12.64 -4.42
C SER A 241 21.86 -13.31 -3.13
N SER A 242 22.29 -12.53 -2.13
CA SER A 242 22.67 -13.02 -0.80
C SER A 242 21.48 -13.19 0.15
N LEU A 243 20.25 -12.97 -0.32
CA LEU A 243 19.03 -13.12 0.47
C LEU A 243 18.34 -14.45 0.15
N ARG A 244 18.10 -15.27 1.17
CA ARG A 244 17.39 -16.54 1.06
C ARG A 244 15.99 -16.44 1.66
N TRP A 245 15.01 -16.98 0.95
CA TRP A 245 13.65 -17.06 1.44
C TRP A 245 13.49 -18.26 2.39
N THR A 246 13.00 -18.00 3.61
CA THR A 246 12.62 -19.03 4.60
C THR A 246 11.12 -18.97 4.90
N ASP A 247 10.64 -19.96 5.64
CA ASP A 247 9.28 -19.99 6.19
C ASP A 247 8.98 -18.83 7.16
N LYS A 248 10.02 -18.13 7.65
CA LYS A 248 9.93 -16.94 8.51
C LYS A 248 10.18 -15.62 7.79
N GLY A 249 10.47 -15.64 6.48
CA GLY A 249 10.74 -14.44 5.68
C GLY A 249 12.12 -14.43 5.04
N LEU A 250 12.52 -13.25 4.56
CA LEU A 250 13.78 -13.03 3.85
C LEU A 250 14.93 -12.87 4.87
N VAL A 251 15.95 -13.72 4.80
CA VAL A 251 17.14 -13.68 5.66
C VAL A 251 18.40 -13.57 4.82
N ALA A 252 19.36 -12.76 5.26
CA ALA A 252 20.67 -12.69 4.65
C ALA A 252 21.46 -13.98 4.95
N VAL A 253 22.08 -14.54 3.92
CA VAL A 253 22.97 -15.70 4.06
C VAL A 253 24.31 -15.17 4.58
N GLY A 254 24.45 -15.07 5.90
CA GLY A 254 25.74 -14.88 6.57
C GLY A 254 26.43 -16.23 6.76
N GLU A 255 27.73 -16.29 6.48
CA GLU A 255 28.58 -17.45 6.72
C GLU A 255 28.51 -17.90 8.19
N GLY A 256 28.50 -19.22 8.38
CA GLY A 256 28.14 -19.86 9.64
C GLY A 256 28.98 -19.41 10.83
N GLY A 257 28.32 -18.75 11.78
CA GLY A 257 28.72 -18.72 13.18
C GLY A 257 27.76 -19.61 13.96
N GLU A 258 28.30 -20.58 14.69
CA GLU A 258 27.57 -21.43 15.62
C GLU A 258 26.86 -20.53 16.67
N GLU A 259 25.53 -20.54 16.67
CA GLU A 259 24.72 -19.77 17.63
C GLU A 259 24.77 -20.45 19.01
N GLU A 260 25.59 -19.89 19.90
CA GLU A 260 25.47 -20.05 21.35
C GLU A 260 24.25 -19.23 21.83
N GLU A 261 23.25 -19.92 22.37
CA GLU A 261 22.08 -19.32 23.03
C GLU A 261 22.52 -18.48 24.25
N ARG A 262 22.71 -17.18 24.05
CA ARG A 262 22.68 -16.21 25.16
C ARG A 262 21.68 -15.11 24.85
N GLY A 263 20.52 -15.23 25.51
CA GLY A 263 19.47 -14.23 25.47
C GLY A 263 19.93 -12.90 26.04
N GLU A 264 19.93 -11.88 25.20
CA GLU A 264 19.81 -10.49 25.64
C GLU A 264 19.06 -9.72 24.55
N ALA A 265 17.77 -9.52 24.77
CA ALA A 265 16.92 -8.73 23.90
C ALA A 265 17.35 -7.26 24.02
N ALA A 266 18.30 -6.85 23.19
CA ALA A 266 18.56 -5.45 22.92
C ALA A 266 17.26 -4.84 22.38
N GLY A 267 16.62 -4.02 23.21
CA GLY A 267 15.39 -3.32 22.88
C GLY A 267 15.60 -2.44 21.67
N VAL A 268 15.16 -2.91 20.50
CA VAL A 268 14.92 -2.06 19.34
C VAL A 268 13.85 -1.06 19.78
N GLY A 269 14.25 0.21 19.93
CA GLY A 269 13.39 1.29 20.38
C GLY A 269 12.15 1.45 19.49
N PRO A 270 11.13 2.19 19.96
CA PRO A 270 9.88 2.37 19.23
C PRO A 270 10.10 3.28 18.01
N HIS A 271 10.58 2.73 16.90
CA HIS A 271 10.37 3.34 15.59
C HIS A 271 8.91 3.11 15.17
N SER A 272 7.98 3.79 15.86
CA SER A 272 6.53 3.64 15.68
C SER A 272 5.88 4.83 14.95
N GLY A 273 6.66 5.69 14.31
CA GLY A 273 6.13 6.67 13.37
C GLY A 273 5.84 5.99 12.03
N GLN A 274 4.58 5.85 11.64
CA GLN A 274 4.27 5.59 10.24
C GLN A 274 4.80 6.78 9.41
N PRO A 275 5.45 6.55 8.27
CA PRO A 275 5.94 7.64 7.43
C PRO A 275 4.78 8.55 7.01
N GLY A 276 5.03 9.85 7.02
CA GLY A 276 4.04 10.84 6.60
C GLY A 276 3.73 10.72 5.09
N ALA A 277 2.59 11.25 4.66
CA ALA A 277 2.18 11.21 3.25
C ALA A 277 3.25 11.78 2.29
N ALA A 278 3.92 12.88 2.67
CA ALA A 278 4.98 13.50 1.88
C ALA A 278 6.24 12.62 1.75
N GLU A 279 6.56 11.85 2.79
CA GLU A 279 7.71 10.93 2.79
C GLU A 279 7.42 9.69 1.92
N VAL A 280 6.20 9.15 2.03
CA VAL A 280 5.73 8.07 1.16
C VAL A 280 5.73 8.52 -0.30
N TRP A 281 5.25 9.74 -0.59
CA TRP A 281 5.31 10.32 -1.92
C TRP A 281 6.74 10.37 -2.45
N ARG A 282 7.66 11.00 -1.70
CA ARG A 282 9.07 11.14 -2.09
C ARG A 282 9.69 9.78 -2.40
N THR A 283 9.46 8.80 -1.53
CA THR A 283 9.95 7.43 -1.73
C THR A 283 9.41 6.80 -3.01
N LEU A 284 8.09 6.89 -3.24
CA LEU A 284 7.45 6.34 -4.45
C LEU A 284 7.90 7.05 -5.73
N VAL A 285 8.21 8.34 -5.65
CA VAL A 285 8.67 9.14 -6.78
C VAL A 285 10.11 8.81 -7.16
N HIS A 286 10.99 8.59 -6.17
CA HIS A 286 12.41 8.34 -6.43
C HIS A 286 12.78 6.85 -6.55
N CYS A 287 11.91 5.91 -6.18
CA CYS A 287 12.24 4.49 -6.34
C CYS A 287 12.38 4.06 -7.82
N SER A 288 13.19 3.05 -8.12
CA SER A 288 13.35 2.56 -9.51
C SER A 288 12.21 1.63 -9.93
N ALA A 289 11.53 1.00 -8.98
CA ALA A 289 10.41 0.10 -9.21
C ALA A 289 9.46 0.07 -8.00
N VAL A 290 8.23 -0.41 -8.21
CA VAL A 290 7.26 -0.63 -7.13
C VAL A 290 6.92 -2.12 -7.02
N VAL A 291 7.27 -2.72 -5.90
CA VAL A 291 6.95 -4.13 -5.61
C VAL A 291 5.94 -4.21 -4.48
N GLY A 292 4.75 -4.72 -4.76
CA GLY A 292 3.70 -4.87 -3.76
C GLY A 292 3.65 -6.28 -3.21
N MET A 293 4.37 -6.59 -2.12
CA MET A 293 4.29 -7.91 -1.48
C MET A 293 3.13 -7.93 -0.47
N HIS A 294 2.07 -8.69 -0.76
CA HIS A 294 0.80 -8.67 0.01
C HIS A 294 0.18 -7.27 0.10
N PRO A 295 -0.13 -6.64 -1.04
CA PRO A 295 -0.57 -5.25 -1.05
C PRO A 295 -2.02 -5.09 -0.53
N ASP A 296 -2.67 -6.14 -0.02
CA ASP A 296 -3.96 -6.15 0.70
C ASP A 296 -4.98 -5.09 0.26
N GLY A 297 -5.29 -5.05 -1.05
CA GLY A 297 -6.24 -4.12 -1.67
C GLY A 297 -5.60 -2.93 -2.41
N ALA A 298 -4.31 -2.69 -2.26
CA ALA A 298 -3.55 -1.67 -2.99
C ALA A 298 -3.01 -2.16 -4.34
N THR A 299 -3.19 -3.43 -4.72
CA THR A 299 -2.68 -4.00 -6.00
C THR A 299 -3.02 -3.11 -7.19
N GLU A 300 -4.29 -2.72 -7.33
CA GLU A 300 -4.75 -1.92 -8.45
C GLU A 300 -4.17 -0.50 -8.41
N ALA A 301 -4.10 0.11 -7.23
CA ALA A 301 -3.53 1.46 -7.07
C ALA A 301 -2.03 1.50 -7.38
N ILE A 302 -1.28 0.43 -7.05
CA ILE A 302 0.13 0.29 -7.43
C ILE A 302 0.27 0.24 -8.96
N VAL A 303 -0.56 -0.57 -9.62
CA VAL A 303 -0.57 -0.66 -11.09
C VAL A 303 -0.90 0.69 -11.70
N ASP A 304 -1.94 1.37 -11.20
CA ASP A 304 -2.36 2.66 -11.72
C ASP A 304 -1.30 3.75 -11.51
N PHE A 305 -0.69 3.81 -10.33
CA PHE A 305 0.44 4.72 -10.05
C PHE A 305 1.61 4.50 -11.02
N ALA A 306 1.99 3.23 -11.22
CA ALA A 306 3.09 2.85 -12.07
C ALA A 306 2.83 3.14 -13.55
N LEU A 307 1.59 2.90 -14.02
CA LEU A 307 1.15 3.19 -15.38
C LEU A 307 1.05 4.69 -15.66
N ALA A 308 0.55 5.47 -14.70
CA ALA A 308 0.37 6.93 -14.81
C ALA A 308 1.68 7.71 -14.91
N GLY A 309 2.84 7.03 -14.90
CA GLY A 309 4.15 7.66 -15.05
C GLY A 309 4.88 7.88 -13.73
N GLY A 310 4.20 7.80 -12.59
CA GLY A 310 4.72 8.43 -11.37
C GLY A 310 5.15 9.87 -11.66
N CYS A 311 6.41 10.22 -11.37
CA CYS A 311 7.03 11.49 -11.79
C CYS A 311 7.94 11.37 -13.03
N ARG A 312 8.02 10.21 -13.69
CA ARG A 312 8.74 10.03 -14.97
C ARG A 312 7.72 9.89 -16.11
N PRO A 313 7.44 10.97 -16.87
CA PRO A 313 6.29 11.03 -17.76
C PRO A 313 6.34 10.12 -19.00
N ALA A 314 7.52 9.63 -19.40
CA ALA A 314 7.66 8.96 -20.70
C ALA A 314 7.37 7.45 -20.67
N SER A 315 7.94 6.69 -19.72
CA SER A 315 7.90 5.21 -19.74
C SER A 315 7.21 4.58 -18.52
N GLY A 316 6.77 5.41 -17.58
CA GLY A 316 6.30 5.04 -16.24
C GLY A 316 7.20 4.10 -15.46
N LYS A 317 6.71 3.64 -14.29
CA LYS A 317 7.57 2.94 -13.33
C LYS A 317 7.40 1.42 -13.43
N PRO A 318 8.49 0.63 -13.54
CA PRO A 318 8.41 -0.82 -13.45
C PRO A 318 7.72 -1.25 -12.17
N PHE A 319 6.92 -2.32 -12.23
CA PHE A 319 6.22 -2.82 -11.05
C PHE A 319 6.08 -4.34 -11.06
N ALA A 320 5.89 -4.92 -9.88
CA ALA A 320 5.52 -6.32 -9.71
C ALA A 320 4.57 -6.49 -8.51
N VAL A 321 3.40 -7.09 -8.73
CA VAL A 321 2.40 -7.30 -7.67
C VAL A 321 1.79 -8.70 -7.71
N PRO A 322 1.88 -9.50 -6.63
CA PRO A 322 0.93 -10.57 -6.36
C PRO A 322 -0.50 -10.01 -6.24
N CYS A 323 -1.45 -10.68 -6.88
CA CYS A 323 -2.81 -10.19 -6.97
C CYS A 323 -3.78 -10.94 -6.03
N CYS A 324 -4.42 -10.20 -5.13
CA CYS A 324 -5.59 -10.66 -4.40
C CYS A 324 -6.80 -9.84 -4.85
N VAL A 325 -7.93 -10.50 -5.13
CA VAL A 325 -9.08 -9.85 -5.78
C VAL A 325 -9.76 -8.82 -4.88
N TYR A 326 -9.96 -9.18 -3.60
CA TYR A 326 -10.74 -8.39 -2.63
C TYR A 326 -12.09 -7.90 -3.17
N SER A 327 -12.83 -8.76 -3.87
CA SER A 327 -14.06 -8.38 -4.60
C SER A 327 -15.14 -7.72 -3.73
N ALA A 328 -15.18 -8.02 -2.43
CA ALA A 328 -16.07 -7.36 -1.47
C ALA A 328 -15.71 -5.89 -1.22
N TYR A 329 -14.42 -5.53 -1.28
CA TYR A 329 -13.93 -4.16 -1.10
C TYR A 329 -13.96 -3.32 -2.38
N PHE A 330 -14.04 -3.96 -3.55
CA PHE A 330 -14.08 -3.31 -4.87
C PHE A 330 -15.33 -3.70 -5.66
N PRO A 331 -16.54 -3.46 -5.12
CA PRO A 331 -17.78 -3.89 -5.75
C PRO A 331 -18.07 -3.18 -7.08
N THR A 332 -17.42 -2.03 -7.34
CA THR A 332 -17.53 -1.21 -8.55
C THR A 332 -16.57 -1.61 -9.67
N ARG A 333 -15.59 -2.49 -9.42
CA ARG A 333 -14.64 -2.93 -10.46
C ARG A 333 -15.38 -3.68 -11.58
N ARG A 334 -15.13 -3.29 -12.83
CA ARG A 334 -15.72 -3.89 -14.03
C ARG A 334 -14.64 -4.21 -15.06
N ASP A 335 -14.76 -5.33 -15.75
CA ASP A 335 -13.93 -5.62 -16.92
C ASP A 335 -14.37 -4.78 -18.14
N LYS A 336 -13.64 -4.92 -19.26
CA LYS A 336 -13.96 -4.23 -20.53
C LYS A 336 -15.35 -4.54 -21.08
N ARG A 337 -16.00 -5.61 -20.61
CA ARG A 337 -17.37 -6.03 -21.01
C ARG A 337 -18.42 -5.57 -20.00
N GLY A 338 -18.05 -4.79 -18.99
CA GLY A 338 -18.95 -4.36 -17.93
C GLY A 338 -19.29 -5.44 -16.89
N LYS A 339 -18.62 -6.60 -16.90
CA LYS A 339 -18.84 -7.66 -15.91
C LYS A 339 -18.08 -7.37 -14.62
N ARG A 340 -18.67 -7.70 -13.48
CA ARG A 340 -18.00 -7.59 -12.17
C ARG A 340 -16.76 -8.48 -12.10
N VAL A 341 -15.66 -7.92 -11.61
CA VAL A 341 -14.40 -8.63 -11.41
C VAL A 341 -14.39 -9.28 -10.03
N THR A 342 -14.84 -10.54 -9.96
CA THR A 342 -15.01 -11.26 -8.68
C THR A 342 -14.06 -12.45 -8.49
N SER A 343 -13.42 -12.93 -9.55
CA SER A 343 -12.49 -14.06 -9.51
C SER A 343 -11.03 -13.62 -9.69
N TYR A 344 -10.11 -14.49 -9.28
CA TYR A 344 -8.67 -14.27 -9.40
C TYR A 344 -8.21 -14.10 -10.85
N THR A 345 -8.64 -15.01 -11.73
CA THR A 345 -8.34 -14.97 -13.16
C THR A 345 -8.93 -13.73 -13.84
N ALA A 346 -10.15 -13.32 -13.47
CA ALA A 346 -10.76 -12.10 -13.98
C ALA A 346 -9.98 -10.85 -13.52
N PHE A 347 -9.44 -10.86 -12.30
CA PHE A 347 -8.66 -9.74 -11.78
C PHE A 347 -7.29 -9.60 -12.44
N VAL A 348 -6.57 -10.71 -12.64
CA VAL A 348 -5.34 -10.72 -13.44
C VAL A 348 -5.60 -10.15 -14.82
N LYS A 349 -6.63 -10.66 -15.51
CA LYS A 349 -7.01 -10.17 -16.84
C LYS A 349 -7.37 -8.68 -16.82
N TYR A 350 -8.15 -8.24 -15.84
CA TYR A 350 -8.52 -6.84 -15.65
C TYR A 350 -7.29 -5.92 -15.55
N LEU A 351 -6.25 -6.33 -14.81
CA LEU A 351 -5.02 -5.55 -14.68
C LEU A 351 -4.21 -5.52 -15.97
N VAL A 352 -4.02 -6.67 -16.64
CA VAL A 352 -3.35 -6.74 -17.95
C VAL A 352 -4.07 -5.88 -18.99
N ASP A 353 -5.39 -5.84 -18.93
CA ASP A 353 -6.23 -5.07 -19.83
C ASP A 353 -6.08 -3.54 -19.68
N LYS A 354 -5.49 -3.04 -18.58
CA LYS A 354 -5.24 -1.61 -18.37
C LYS A 354 -4.18 -1.04 -19.31
N ALA A 355 -3.15 -1.83 -19.64
CA ALA A 355 -2.12 -1.45 -20.61
C ALA A 355 -1.62 -2.69 -21.38
N PRO A 356 -2.38 -3.14 -22.40
CA PRO A 356 -1.99 -4.29 -23.23
C PRO A 356 -0.62 -4.08 -23.88
N GLY A 357 0.21 -5.13 -23.90
CA GLY A 357 1.58 -5.06 -24.43
C GLY A 357 2.61 -4.55 -23.43
N ARG A 358 2.22 -3.75 -22.44
CA ARG A 358 3.11 -3.25 -21.37
C ARG A 358 3.07 -4.11 -20.11
N ILE A 359 1.90 -4.66 -19.78
CA ILE A 359 1.71 -5.49 -18.58
C ILE A 359 1.81 -6.97 -18.95
N GLY A 360 2.76 -7.65 -18.32
CA GLY A 360 2.96 -9.10 -18.39
C GLY A 360 2.45 -9.84 -17.16
N THR A 361 2.39 -11.17 -17.29
CA THR A 361 2.09 -12.08 -16.18
C THR A 361 3.12 -13.21 -16.13
N ARG A 362 3.52 -13.63 -14.92
CA ARG A 362 4.39 -14.79 -14.74
C ARG A 362 3.87 -15.66 -13.61
N THR A 363 3.94 -16.98 -13.78
CA THR A 363 3.64 -17.95 -12.73
C THR A 363 4.90 -18.17 -11.91
N LEU A 364 4.80 -17.96 -10.60
CA LEU A 364 5.87 -18.18 -9.64
C LEU A 364 5.82 -19.64 -9.13
N PRO A 365 6.97 -20.24 -8.80
CA PRO A 365 7.07 -21.67 -8.45
C PRO A 365 6.66 -21.95 -7.00
N PHE A 366 5.44 -21.54 -6.62
CA PHE A 366 4.85 -21.87 -5.32
C PHE A 366 3.34 -22.14 -5.44
N GLU A 367 2.77 -22.80 -4.43
CA GLU A 367 1.37 -23.22 -4.42
C GLU A 367 0.39 -22.06 -4.13
N GLY A 368 -0.85 -22.20 -4.61
CA GLY A 368 -1.91 -21.21 -4.38
C GLY A 368 -1.97 -20.12 -5.45
N LYS A 369 -2.19 -18.86 -5.04
CA LYS A 369 -2.28 -17.71 -5.96
C LYS A 369 -0.88 -17.21 -6.29
N ASN A 370 -0.33 -17.71 -7.38
CA ASN A 370 1.08 -17.59 -7.74
C ASN A 370 1.33 -16.83 -9.06
N ILE A 371 0.35 -16.07 -9.56
CA ILE A 371 0.52 -15.23 -10.76
C ILE A 371 0.91 -13.84 -10.30
N VAL A 372 2.11 -13.41 -10.70
CA VAL A 372 2.56 -12.02 -10.57
C VAL A 372 2.15 -11.26 -11.83
N VAL A 373 1.59 -10.06 -11.63
CA VAL A 373 1.37 -9.07 -12.69
C VAL A 373 2.52 -8.07 -12.63
N TYR A 374 3.19 -7.83 -13.75
CA TYR A 374 4.38 -6.99 -13.79
C TYR A 374 4.45 -6.10 -15.03
N SER A 375 5.25 -5.05 -14.97
CA SER A 375 5.76 -4.33 -16.15
C SER A 375 7.27 -4.20 -16.04
N LEU A 376 7.94 -4.28 -17.18
CA LEU A 376 9.37 -4.03 -17.30
C LEU A 376 9.59 -2.59 -17.74
N PRO A 377 10.77 -2.00 -17.47
CA PRO A 377 11.14 -0.77 -18.17
C PRO A 377 11.05 -1.02 -19.67
N GLU A 378 10.61 -0.02 -20.43
CA GLU A 378 10.78 -0.07 -21.88
C GLU A 378 12.28 -0.22 -22.11
N SER A 379 12.71 -1.41 -22.54
CA SER A 379 14.07 -1.61 -23.04
C SER A 379 14.15 -0.62 -24.18
N GLY A 380 14.84 0.51 -23.95
CA GLY A 380 14.98 1.57 -24.94
C GLY A 380 15.31 0.87 -26.24
N GLY A 381 14.33 0.83 -27.14
CA GLY A 381 14.54 0.17 -28.41
C GLY A 381 15.78 0.82 -28.96
N GLY A 382 16.79 0.03 -29.28
CA GLY A 382 17.94 0.48 -30.05
C GLY A 382 17.49 0.87 -31.46
N GLY A 383 16.55 1.81 -31.55
CA GLY A 383 16.40 2.65 -32.71
C GLY A 383 17.61 3.56 -32.69
N GLU A 384 18.55 3.26 -33.57
CA GLU A 384 19.49 4.23 -34.10
C GLU A 384 18.69 5.47 -34.52
N GLY A 385 18.61 6.47 -33.65
CA GLY A 385 17.75 7.62 -33.82
C GLY A 385 18.10 8.68 -32.80
N GLU A 386 18.93 9.63 -33.23
CA GLU A 386 19.42 10.80 -32.49
C GLU A 386 18.37 11.49 -31.62
N GLY A 387 18.78 11.85 -30.39
CA GLY A 387 18.10 12.90 -29.60
C GLY A 387 17.74 12.50 -28.19
N ALA A 388 18.71 12.12 -27.35
CA ALA A 388 18.52 12.06 -25.90
C ALA A 388 18.31 13.47 -25.34
N MET A 389 17.05 13.91 -25.27
CA MET A 389 16.68 15.11 -24.53
C MET A 389 16.77 14.78 -23.04
N LEU A 390 17.88 15.16 -22.41
CA LEU A 390 18.04 15.13 -20.96
C LEU A 390 16.91 15.97 -20.35
N CYS A 391 16.07 15.33 -19.54
CA CYS A 391 15.03 16.00 -18.78
C CYS A 391 15.72 16.77 -17.65
N GLU A 392 15.73 18.10 -17.73
CA GLU A 392 16.21 18.95 -16.63
C GLU A 392 15.38 18.68 -15.37
N PRO A 393 16.01 18.69 -14.18
CA PRO A 393 15.29 18.56 -12.93
C PRO A 393 14.34 19.74 -12.74
N CYS A 394 13.05 19.46 -12.55
CA CYS A 394 12.07 20.46 -12.13
C CYS A 394 12.39 20.87 -10.67
N GLU A 395 12.98 22.05 -10.49
CA GLU A 395 13.05 22.77 -9.20
C GLU A 395 11.71 23.42 -8.80
#